data_AF-A0A067BU26-F1
#
_entry.id   AF-A0A067BU26-F1
#
_cell.length_a   1.000
_cell.length_b   1.000
_cell.length_c   1.000
_cell.angle_alpha   90.00
_cell.angle_beta   90.00
_cell.angle_gamma   90.00
#
_symmetry.space_group_name_H-M   'P 1'
#
loop_
_entity.id
_entity.type
_entity.pdbx_description
1 polymer ?
#
loop_
_entity_poly.entity_id
_entity_poly.type
_entity_poly.pdbx_seq_one_letter_code
_entity_poly.pdbx_strand_id
1 'polypeptide(L)'
;MWANLAQRAGTALALLGATVSGTYLTVELAISHAEETAAGERKLWERNLLPLKKEATDRLPSVTDGDEKDRLDHVIAHVNAAEKRLQKAEMDVIDMKISWSDTQNKVAAFFNLK
;
A
#
# COMPACT_ATOMS: atom_id res chain seq x y z
N MET A 1 5.26 -23.14 -46.18
CA MET A 1 5.26 -21.73 -45.73
C MET A 1 4.40 -21.50 -44.48
N TRP A 2 3.16 -21.99 -44.44
CA TRP A 2 2.24 -21.81 -43.30
C TRP A 2 2.71 -22.38 -41.96
N ALA A 3 3.38 -23.54 -41.96
CA ALA A 3 3.92 -24.14 -40.73
C ALA A 3 4.96 -23.24 -40.02
N ASN A 4 5.84 -22.58 -40.78
CA ASN A 4 6.83 -21.64 -40.22
C ASN A 4 6.18 -20.36 -39.67
N LEU A 5 5.07 -19.91 -40.27
CA LEU A 5 4.33 -18.74 -39.78
C LEU A 5 3.60 -19.05 -38.47
N ALA A 6 2.95 -20.22 -38.38
CA ALA A 6 2.27 -20.69 -37.19
C ALA A 6 3.25 -20.92 -36.02
N GLN A 7 4.43 -21.47 -36.31
CA GLN A 7 5.46 -21.71 -35.29
C GLN A 7 6.03 -20.41 -34.72
N ARG A 8 6.21 -19.38 -35.56
CA ARG A 8 6.63 -18.02 -35.15
C ARG A 8 5.54 -17.27 -34.38
N ALA A 9 4.27 -17.40 -34.80
CA ALA A 9 3.14 -16.84 -34.07
C ALA A 9 2.97 -17.50 -32.68
N GLY A 10 3.15 -18.81 -32.59
CA GLY A 10 3.12 -19.55 -31.33
C GLY A 10 4.25 -19.16 -30.37
N THR A 11 5.48 -18.95 -30.88
CA THR A 11 6.59 -18.45 -30.05
C THR A 11 6.38 -17.02 -29.60
N ALA A 12 5.85 -16.15 -30.46
CA ALA A 12 5.51 -14.78 -30.09
C ALA A 12 4.43 -14.73 -28.99
N LEU A 13 3.38 -15.55 -29.09
CA LEU A 13 2.36 -15.68 -28.06
C LEU A 13 2.90 -16.26 -26.75
N ALA A 14 3.79 -17.27 -26.83
CA ALA A 14 4.42 -17.85 -25.65
C ALA A 14 5.34 -16.82 -24.93
N LEU A 15 6.09 -16.02 -25.68
CA LEU A 15 6.91 -14.93 -25.13
C LEU A 15 6.04 -13.85 -24.50
N LEU A 16 4.95 -13.43 -25.16
CA LEU A 16 3.99 -12.49 -24.60
C LEU A 16 3.39 -13.03 -23.30
N GLY A 17 2.95 -14.29 -23.29
CA GLY A 17 2.42 -14.96 -22.09
C GLY A 17 3.42 -14.99 -20.94
N ALA A 18 4.69 -15.35 -21.21
CA ALA A 18 5.75 -15.38 -20.21
C ALA A 18 6.09 -13.98 -19.65
N THR A 19 6.08 -12.94 -20.49
CA THR A 19 6.31 -11.56 -20.04
C THR A 19 5.15 -11.01 -19.22
N VAL A 20 3.91 -11.32 -19.60
CA VAL A 20 2.71 -10.92 -18.87
C VAL A 20 2.68 -11.61 -17.50
N SER A 21 2.94 -12.92 -17.44
CA SER A 21 2.95 -13.66 -16.17
C SER A 21 4.07 -13.22 -15.22
N GLY A 22 5.29 -12.98 -15.73
CA GLY A 22 6.39 -12.44 -14.93
C GLY A 22 6.09 -11.04 -14.38
N THR A 23 5.46 -10.19 -15.20
CA THR A 23 5.01 -8.86 -14.76
C THR A 23 3.92 -8.98 -13.69
N TYR A 24 2.99 -9.93 -13.86
CA TYR A 24 1.92 -10.22 -12.91
C TYR A 24 2.45 -10.54 -11.51
N LEU A 25 3.37 -11.50 -11.43
CA LEU A 25 4.00 -11.90 -10.17
C LEU A 25 4.77 -10.74 -9.53
N THR A 26 5.43 -9.92 -10.35
CA THR A 26 6.21 -8.77 -9.84
C THR A 26 5.31 -7.72 -9.22
N VAL A 27 4.17 -7.40 -9.86
CA VAL A 27 3.21 -6.43 -9.33
C VAL A 27 2.53 -6.97 -8.07
N GLU A 28 2.14 -8.24 -8.06
CA GLU A 28 1.55 -8.87 -6.87
C GLU A 28 2.52 -8.89 -5.68
N LEU A 29 3.80 -9.20 -5.92
CA LEU A 29 4.84 -9.15 -4.90
C LEU A 29 5.03 -7.72 -4.36
N ALA A 30 5.05 -6.72 -5.25
CA ALA A 30 5.19 -5.32 -4.86
C ALA A 30 3.99 -4.83 -4.01
N ILE A 31 2.77 -5.21 -4.39
CA ILE A 31 1.55 -4.90 -3.61
C ILE A 31 1.61 -5.59 -2.25
N SER A 32 1.96 -6.88 -2.21
CA SER A 32 2.09 -7.65 -0.96
C SER A 32 3.13 -7.04 -0.03
N HIS A 33 4.27 -6.60 -0.56
CA HIS A 33 5.31 -5.96 0.23
C HIS A 33 4.86 -4.60 0.78
N ALA A 34 4.16 -3.80 -0.04
CA ALA A 34 3.59 -2.53 0.40
C ALA A 34 2.55 -2.73 1.52
N GLU A 35 1.72 -3.76 1.40
CA GLU A 35 0.75 -4.14 2.44
C GLU A 35 1.41 -4.57 3.75
N GLU A 36 2.41 -5.45 3.69
CA GLU A 36 3.16 -5.87 4.87
C GLU A 36 3.87 -4.69 5.56
N THR A 37 4.44 -3.79 4.76
CA THR A 37 5.11 -2.58 5.27
C THR A 37 4.10 -1.67 5.97
N ALA A 38 2.97 -1.36 5.34
CA ALA A 38 1.92 -0.53 5.94
C ALA A 38 1.37 -1.14 7.24
N ALA A 39 1.12 -2.45 7.25
CA ALA A 39 0.67 -3.16 8.45
C ALA A 39 1.74 -3.16 9.57
N GLY A 40 3.01 -3.30 9.21
CA GLY A 40 4.13 -3.21 10.14
C GLY A 40 4.24 -1.82 10.78
N GLU A 41 4.17 -0.77 9.97
CA GLU A 41 4.20 0.61 10.44
C GLU A 41 2.99 0.96 11.32
N ARG A 42 1.79 0.47 10.97
CA ARG A 42 0.58 0.60 11.81
C ARG A 42 0.79 -0.01 13.18
N LYS A 43 1.29 -1.25 13.25
CA LYS A 43 1.59 -1.92 14.54
C LYS A 43 2.62 -1.16 15.36
N LEU A 44 3.66 -0.63 14.72
CA LEU A 44 4.69 0.19 15.40
C LEU A 44 4.09 1.48 15.97
N TRP A 45 3.22 2.15 15.22
CA TRP A 45 2.53 3.36 15.67
C TRP A 45 1.56 3.06 16.82
N GLU A 46 0.76 1.99 16.72
CA GLU A 46 -0.16 1.55 17.76
C GLU A 46 0.57 1.20 19.07
N ARG A 47 1.75 0.58 18.97
CA ARG A 47 2.55 0.20 20.13
C ARG A 47 3.28 1.38 20.77
N ASN A 48 3.85 2.27 19.96
CA ASN A 48 4.80 3.26 20.46
C ASN A 48 4.22 4.68 20.56
N LEU A 49 3.39 5.11 19.60
CA LEU A 49 2.97 6.51 19.46
C LEU A 49 1.54 6.73 19.97
N LEU A 50 0.64 5.78 19.77
CA LEU A 50 -0.73 5.85 20.27
C LEU A 50 -0.81 5.98 21.80
N PRO A 51 0.00 5.27 22.61
CA PRO A 51 -0.02 5.45 24.06
C PRO A 51 0.44 6.86 24.48
N LEU A 52 1.44 7.43 23.80
CA LEU A 52 1.93 8.79 24.07
C LEU A 52 0.85 9.84 23.80
N LYS A 53 0.09 9.68 22.71
CA LYS A 53 -1.05 10.56 22.42
C LYS A 53 -2.14 10.43 23.49
N LYS A 54 -2.46 9.21 23.95
CA LYS A 54 -3.43 9.00 25.03
C LYS A 54 -2.98 9.67 26.32
N GLU A 55 -1.75 9.41 26.75
CA GLU A 55 -1.18 9.99 27.96
C GLU A 55 -1.12 11.53 27.88
N ALA A 56 -0.72 12.10 26.74
CA ALA A 56 -0.71 13.54 26.56
C ALA A 56 -2.13 14.15 26.58
N THR A 57 -3.11 13.47 25.98
CA THR A 57 -4.51 13.91 25.96
C THR A 57 -5.13 13.84 27.36
N ASP A 58 -4.78 12.80 28.13
CA ASP A 58 -5.30 12.59 29.50
C ASP A 58 -4.71 13.60 30.50
N ARG A 59 -3.47 14.06 30.27
CA ARG A 59 -2.81 15.07 31.11
C ARG A 59 -3.20 16.51 30.77
N LEU A 60 -3.60 16.78 29.53
CA LEU A 60 -3.94 18.13 29.06
C LEU A 60 -4.93 18.90 29.98
N PRO A 61 -5.98 18.28 30.54
CA PRO A 61 -6.97 18.97 31.38
C PRO A 61 -6.47 19.38 32.76
N SER A 62 -5.42 18.73 33.28
CA SER A 62 -4.88 18.99 34.63
C SER A 62 -3.67 19.92 34.64
N VAL A 63 -3.14 20.28 33.47
CA VAL A 63 -2.00 21.19 33.33
C VAL A 63 -2.45 22.64 33.38
N THR A 64 -1.92 23.38 34.35
CA THR A 64 -2.11 24.82 34.51
C THR A 64 -0.94 25.66 34.01
N ASP A 65 0.21 25.03 33.74
CA ASP A 65 1.38 25.67 33.13
C ASP A 65 1.22 25.77 31.61
N GLY A 66 1.39 26.98 31.08
CA GLY A 66 1.23 27.25 29.64
C GLY A 66 2.30 26.55 28.80
N ASP A 67 3.54 26.51 29.29
CA ASP A 67 4.66 25.90 28.56
C ASP A 67 4.51 24.37 28.49
N GLU A 68 4.03 23.73 29.57
CA GLU A 68 3.74 22.29 29.58
C GLU A 68 2.56 21.94 28.67
N LYS A 69 1.52 22.77 28.65
CA LYS A 69 0.36 22.59 27.76
C LYS A 69 0.77 22.65 26.28
N ASP A 70 1.56 23.65 25.90
CA ASP A 70 2.05 23.80 24.51
C ASP A 70 2.90 22.60 24.08
N ARG A 71 3.72 22.05 24.99
CA ARG A 71 4.50 20.82 24.72
C ARG A 71 3.61 19.62 24.50
N LEU A 72 2.57 19.42 25.33
CA LEU A 72 1.64 18.30 25.18
C LEU A 72 0.82 18.41 23.88
N ASP A 73 0.35 19.61 23.55
CA ASP A 73 -0.34 19.88 22.28
C ASP A 73 0.58 19.61 21.08
N HIS A 74 1.86 19.97 21.18
CA HIS A 74 2.85 19.67 20.15
C HIS A 74 3.07 18.16 19.96
N VAL A 75 3.16 17.39 21.06
CA VAL A 75 3.26 15.92 21.01
C VAL A 75 2.04 15.30 20.33
N ILE A 76 0.83 15.74 20.70
CA ILE A 76 -0.42 15.27 20.08
C ILE A 76 -0.44 15.59 18.59
N ALA A 77 -0.07 16.81 18.20
CA ALA A 77 0.00 17.23 16.81
C ALA A 77 0.99 16.37 15.99
N HIS A 78 2.16 16.06 16.56
CA HIS A 78 3.15 15.19 15.93
C HIS A 78 2.63 13.76 15.74
N VAL A 79 1.98 13.18 16.75
CA VAL A 79 1.41 11.83 16.64
C VAL A 79 0.28 11.79 15.61
N ASN A 80 -0.57 12.82 15.55
CA ASN A 80 -1.63 12.95 14.55
C ASN A 80 -1.06 13.07 13.12
N ALA A 81 0.02 13.83 12.95
CA ALA A 81 0.68 13.94 11.65
C ALA A 81 1.27 12.60 11.20
N ALA A 82 1.83 11.82 12.12
CA ALA A 82 2.30 10.46 11.83
C ALA A 82 1.14 9.54 11.45
N GLU A 83 0.02 9.58 12.18
CA GLU A 83 -1.19 8.80 11.89
C GLU A 83 -1.73 9.09 10.47
N LYS A 84 -1.76 10.36 10.07
CA LYS A 84 -2.21 10.77 8.73
C LYS A 84 -1.33 10.19 7.62
N ARG A 85 -0.01 10.09 7.85
CA ARG A 85 0.92 9.49 6.87
C ARG A 85 0.66 8.00 6.70
N LEU A 86 0.40 7.29 7.81
CA LEU A 86 0.06 5.87 7.78
C LEU A 86 -1.24 5.60 7.05
N GLN A 87 -2.28 6.37 7.35
CA GLN A 87 -3.57 6.28 6.65
C GLN A 87 -3.42 6.51 5.14
N LYS A 88 -2.54 7.43 4.74
CA LYS A 88 -2.23 7.64 3.32
C LYS A 88 -1.55 6.41 2.71
N ALA A 89 -0.54 5.84 3.37
CA ALA A 89 0.14 4.64 2.88
C ALA A 89 -0.82 3.44 2.76
N GLU A 90 -1.73 3.26 3.72
CA GLU A 90 -2.78 2.24 3.65
C GLU A 90 -3.75 2.47 2.48
N MET A 91 -4.12 3.73 2.23
CA MET A 91 -4.95 4.08 1.08
C MET A 91 -4.22 3.79 -0.24
N ASP A 92 -2.94 4.14 -0.33
CA ASP A 92 -2.12 3.87 -1.53
C ASP A 92 -2.09 2.36 -1.84
N VAL A 93 -2.01 1.48 -0.83
CA VAL A 93 -2.11 0.02 -1.00
C VAL A 93 -3.47 -0.40 -1.54
N ILE A 94 -4.57 0.18 -1.04
CA ILE A 94 -5.92 -0.09 -1.54
C ILE A 94 -6.04 0.32 -3.01
N ASP A 95 -5.58 1.52 -3.34
CA ASP A 95 -5.62 2.05 -4.71
C ASP A 95 -4.78 1.19 -5.66
N MET A 96 -3.60 0.72 -5.23
CA MET A 96 -2.78 -0.23 -5.97
C MET A 96 -3.53 -1.54 -6.25
N LYS A 97 -4.24 -2.10 -5.26
CA LYS A 97 -5.05 -3.33 -5.44
C LYS A 97 -6.20 -3.12 -6.43
N ILE A 98 -6.89 -1.99 -6.34
CA ILE A 98 -8.00 -1.65 -7.26
C ILE A 98 -7.47 -1.48 -8.68
N SER A 99 -6.40 -0.68 -8.85
CA SER A 99 -5.75 -0.46 -10.15
C SER A 99 -5.23 -1.76 -10.75
N TRP A 100 -4.69 -2.64 -9.90
CA TRP A 100 -4.23 -3.94 -10.32
C TRP A 100 -5.38 -4.82 -10.81
N SER A 101 -6.47 -4.95 -10.03
CA SER A 101 -7.64 -5.72 -10.44
C SER A 101 -8.23 -5.24 -11.78
N ASP A 102 -8.33 -3.92 -12.00
CA ASP A 102 -8.76 -3.36 -13.29
C ASP A 102 -7.80 -3.75 -14.44
N THR A 103 -6.49 -3.75 -14.18
CA THR A 103 -5.48 -4.20 -15.13
C THR A 103 -5.64 -5.69 -15.47
N GLN A 104 -5.86 -6.54 -14.45
CA GLN A 104 -6.11 -7.97 -14.63
C GLN A 104 -7.33 -8.21 -15.53
N ASN A 105 -8.43 -7.48 -15.30
CA ASN A 105 -9.64 -7.55 -16.11
C ASN A 105 -9.41 -7.13 -17.58
N LYS A 106 -8.63 -6.06 -17.80
CA LYS A 106 -8.27 -5.60 -19.15
C LYS A 106 -7.40 -6.63 -19.90
N VAL A 107 -6.45 -7.25 -19.21
CA VAL A 107 -5.61 -8.32 -19.79
C VAL A 107 -6.46 -9.53 -20.14
N ALA A 108 -7.37 -9.97 -19.25
CA ALA A 108 -8.29 -11.07 -19.51
C ALA A 108 -9.19 -10.79 -20.73
N ALA A 109 -9.71 -9.56 -20.83
CA ALA A 109 -10.50 -9.12 -21.98
C ALA A 109 -9.68 -9.11 -23.29
N PHE A 110 -8.43 -8.64 -23.27
CA PHE A 110 -7.54 -8.63 -24.44
C PHE A 110 -7.29 -10.03 -25.00
N PHE A 111 -7.07 -11.02 -24.12
CA PHE A 111 -6.85 -12.41 -24.51
C PHE A 111 -8.15 -13.21 -24.70
N ASN A 112 -9.31 -12.58 -24.55
CA ASN A 112 -10.63 -13.22 -24.62
C ASN A 112 -10.76 -14.43 -23.66
N LEU A 113 -10.05 -14.37 -22.54
CA LEU A 113 -10.09 -15.37 -21.46
C LEU A 113 -11.36 -15.09 -20.65
N LYS A 114 -12.50 -15.65 -21.07
CA LYS A 114 -13.73 -15.71 -20.28
C LYS A 114 -13.90 -17.09 -19.67
#